data_AF-A0A2X3J826-F1
#
_entry.id   AF-A0A2X3J826-F1
#
_cell.length_a   1.000
_cell.length_b   1.000
_cell.length_c   1.000
_cell.angle_alpha   90.00
_cell.angle_beta   90.00
_cell.angle_gamma   90.00
#
_symmetry.space_group_name_H-M   'P 1'
#
loop_
_entity.id
_entity.type
_entity.pdbx_description
1 polymer ?
#
loop_
_entity_poly.entity_id
_entity_poly.type
_entity_poly.pdbx_seq_one_letter_code
_entity_poly.pdbx_strand_id
1 'polypeptide(L)'
;MCWVPPGRRGSKIVALTDSPLSPLAEHAASTLYFSAHSPSFFPSVVSAMGIAECLLAMLVAKHGDRAVQKIASAERFLLDSGAWVKPVR
;
A
#
# COMPACT_ATOMS: atom_id res chain seq x y z
N MET A 1 11.66 -8.81 23.03
CA MET A 1 11.21 -8.77 21.62
C MET A 1 11.73 -7.46 21.03
N CYS A 2 12.81 -7.50 20.25
CA CYS A 2 13.56 -6.30 19.85
C CYS A 2 12.82 -5.61 18.69
N TRP A 3 12.01 -4.60 19.00
CA TRP A 3 11.39 -3.73 18.00
C TRP A 3 12.47 -2.82 17.41
N VAL A 4 12.76 -2.96 16.12
CA VAL A 4 13.67 -2.05 15.42
C VAL A 4 12.89 -0.78 15.09
N PRO A 5 13.30 0.40 15.57
CA PRO A 5 12.59 1.63 15.26
C PRO A 5 12.62 1.89 13.74
N PRO A 6 11.46 2.09 13.11
CA PRO A 6 11.42 2.47 11.71
C PRO A 6 11.92 3.93 11.65
N GLY A 7 13.06 4.13 10.97
CA GLY A 7 13.72 5.44 10.93
C GLY A 7 15.23 5.43 10.77
N ARG A 8 15.90 4.26 10.87
CA ARG A 8 17.37 4.16 10.67
C ARG A 8 17.89 4.61 9.29
N ARG A 9 17.05 5.09 8.36
CA ARG A 9 17.42 5.58 7.02
C ARG A 9 16.70 6.87 6.57
N GLY A 10 16.11 7.66 7.47
CA GLY A 10 15.54 8.98 7.14
C GLY A 10 14.22 9.00 6.34
N SER A 11 13.63 7.84 6.05
CA SER A 11 12.33 7.76 5.36
C SER A 11 11.17 8.17 6.28
N LYS A 12 10.20 8.91 5.73
CA LYS A 12 8.92 9.17 6.40
C LYS A 12 8.01 7.96 6.31
N ILE A 13 7.28 7.69 7.38
CA ILE A 13 6.33 6.57 7.48
C ILE A 13 4.92 7.11 7.33
N VAL A 14 4.11 6.48 6.48
CA VAL A 14 2.66 6.68 6.45
C VAL A 14 2.04 5.37 6.96
N ALA A 15 1.35 5.42 8.10
CA ALA A 15 0.72 4.27 8.70
C ALA A 15 -0.69 4.06 8.16
N LEU A 16 -1.05 2.81 7.89
CA LEU A 16 -2.41 2.38 7.60
C LEU A 16 -2.78 1.34 8.67
N THR A 17 -3.72 1.68 9.55
CA THR A 17 -4.07 0.83 10.70
C THR A 17 -5.53 1.00 11.07
N ASP A 18 -6.11 0.03 11.78
CA ASP A 18 -7.49 0.03 12.23
C ASP A 18 -7.70 0.63 13.63
N SER A 19 -6.62 1.03 14.31
CA SER A 19 -6.70 1.58 15.66
C SER A 19 -5.69 2.71 15.90
N PRO A 20 -6.11 3.82 16.54
CA PRO A 20 -5.20 4.87 16.99
C PRO A 20 -4.24 4.40 18.10
N LEU A 21 -4.55 3.28 18.76
CA LEU A 21 -3.70 2.66 19.78
C LEU A 21 -2.65 1.70 19.18
N SER A 22 -2.63 1.55 17.86
CA SER A 22 -1.66 0.71 17.18
C SER A 22 -0.23 1.25 17.39
N PRO A 23 0.74 0.43 17.80
CA PRO A 23 2.15 0.84 17.87
C PRO A 23 2.72 1.36 16.54
N LEU A 24 2.09 0.98 15.41
CA LEU A 24 2.46 1.49 14.10
C LEU A 24 2.18 2.99 13.95
N ALA A 25 1.15 3.51 14.63
CA ALA A 25 0.78 4.92 14.57
C ALA A 25 1.74 5.83 15.34
N GLU A 26 2.43 5.31 16.37
CA GLU A 26 3.27 6.08 17.30
C GLU A 26 4.42 6.83 16.59
N HIS A 27 4.97 6.23 15.53
CA HIS A 27 6.14 6.78 14.83
C HIS A 27 5.82 7.22 13.39
N ALA A 28 4.54 7.28 13.02
CA ALA A 28 4.12 7.63 11.68
C ALA A 28 4.10 9.15 11.47
N ALA A 29 4.59 9.62 10.31
CA ALA A 29 4.45 11.02 9.91
C ALA A 29 3.00 11.36 9.54
N SER A 30 2.20 10.36 9.16
CA SER A 30 0.76 10.48 8.90
C SER A 30 0.10 9.12 9.09
N THR A 31 -1.14 9.10 9.57
CA THR A 31 -1.89 7.86 9.81
C THR A 31 -3.24 7.92 9.11
N LEU A 32 -3.57 6.88 8.36
CA LEU A 32 -4.87 6.63 7.76
C LEU A 32 -5.54 5.48 8.50
N TYR A 33 -6.78 5.68 8.91
CA TYR A 33 -7.55 4.68 9.63
C TYR A 33 -8.51 3.91 8.72
N PHE A 34 -8.61 2.60 8.93
CA PHE A 34 -9.53 1.73 8.21
C PHE A 34 -10.33 0.84 9.15
N SER A 35 -11.42 0.25 8.67
CA SER A 35 -12.19 -0.73 9.46
C SER A 35 -11.78 -2.14 9.09
N ALA A 36 -11.18 -2.87 10.03
CA ALA A 36 -10.91 -4.30 9.87
C ALA A 36 -12.14 -5.19 10.19
N HIS A 37 -13.31 -4.58 10.46
CA HIS A 37 -14.51 -5.30 10.86
C HIS A 37 -14.96 -6.30 9.79
N SER A 38 -15.28 -7.50 10.23
CA SER A 38 -15.72 -8.62 9.40
C SER A 38 -16.68 -9.49 10.21
N PRO A 39 -17.75 -10.04 9.60
CA PRO A 39 -18.59 -11.04 10.26
C PRO A 39 -17.91 -12.41 10.36
N SER A 40 -16.72 -12.58 9.78
CA SER A 40 -15.92 -13.81 9.83
C SER A 40 -14.92 -13.80 10.99
N PHE A 41 -14.32 -14.95 11.27
CA PHE A 41 -13.20 -15.06 12.21
C PHE A 41 -12.00 -14.20 11.83
N PHE A 42 -11.75 -14.04 10.52
CA PHE A 42 -10.64 -13.24 10.01
C PHE A 42 -11.05 -11.76 9.81
N PRO A 43 -10.20 -10.80 10.24
CA PRO A 43 -10.40 -9.40 9.95
C PRO A 43 -10.44 -9.11 8.44
N SER A 44 -11.21 -8.10 8.05
CA SER A 44 -11.34 -7.67 6.66
C SER A 44 -10.20 -6.73 6.25
N VAL A 45 -9.63 -6.96 5.07
CA VAL A 45 -8.66 -6.05 4.43
C VAL A 45 -9.29 -5.13 3.39
N VAL A 46 -10.60 -5.26 3.13
CA VAL A 46 -11.27 -4.56 2.02
C VAL A 46 -11.15 -3.05 2.14
N SER A 47 -11.38 -2.50 3.34
CA SER A 47 -11.29 -1.05 3.57
C SER A 47 -9.86 -0.54 3.45
N ALA A 48 -8.86 -1.31 3.93
CA ALA A 48 -7.45 -0.99 3.77
C ALA A 48 -7.04 -0.97 2.30
N MET A 49 -7.50 -1.96 1.51
CA MET A 49 -7.27 -2.01 0.07
C MET A 49 -7.91 -0.82 -0.64
N GLY A 50 -9.14 -0.45 -0.27
CA GLY A 50 -9.81 0.74 -0.81
C GLY A 50 -9.02 2.03 -0.59
N ILE A 51 -8.39 2.19 0.59
CA ILE A 51 -7.51 3.33 0.86
C ILE A 51 -6.25 3.26 -0.01
N ALA A 52 -5.62 2.09 -0.15
CA ALA A 52 -4.46 1.91 -1.00
C ALA A 52 -4.76 2.26 -2.47
N GLU A 53 -5.90 1.82 -2.99
CA GLU A 53 -6.37 2.16 -4.34
C GLU A 53 -6.67 3.65 -4.50
N CYS A 54 -7.29 4.30 -3.49
CA CYS A 54 -7.47 5.76 -3.52
C CYS A 54 -6.13 6.51 -3.56
N LEU A 55 -5.14 6.09 -2.76
CA LEU A 55 -3.79 6.67 -2.81
C LEU A 55 -3.16 6.50 -4.19
N LEU A 56 -3.27 5.31 -4.78
CA LEU A 56 -2.77 5.04 -6.13
C LEU A 56 -3.48 5.93 -7.16
N ALA A 57 -4.81 6.02 -7.12
CA ALA A 57 -5.60 6.87 -8.01
C ALA A 57 -5.20 8.34 -7.89
N MET A 58 -4.97 8.85 -6.67
CA MET A 58 -4.48 10.21 -6.45
C MET A 58 -3.07 10.42 -7.02
N LEU A 59 -2.16 9.43 -6.91
CA LEU A 59 -0.83 9.50 -7.51
C LEU A 59 -0.90 9.51 -9.04
N VAL A 60 -1.77 8.69 -9.64
CA VAL A 60 -2.01 8.67 -11.08
C VAL A 60 -2.60 10.01 -11.53
N ALA A 61 -3.63 10.51 -10.86
CA ALA A 61 -4.24 11.80 -11.17
C ALA A 61 -3.24 12.97 -11.07
N LYS A 62 -2.33 12.93 -10.08
CA LYS A 62 -1.29 13.95 -9.88
C LYS A 62 -0.20 13.93 -10.96
N HIS A 63 0.13 12.76 -11.48
CA HIS A 63 1.30 12.58 -12.35
C HIS A 63 0.96 12.24 -13.81
N GLY A 64 -0.32 12.00 -14.12
CA GLY A 64 -0.85 11.78 -15.47
C GLY A 64 -0.09 10.71 -16.23
N ASP A 65 0.22 11.00 -17.50
CA ASP A 65 0.88 10.07 -18.43
C ASP A 65 2.19 9.49 -17.87
N ARG A 66 2.94 10.27 -17.09
CA ARG A 66 4.20 9.77 -16.49
C ARG A 66 3.93 8.62 -15.50
N ALA A 67 2.84 8.66 -14.74
CA ALA A 67 2.46 7.54 -13.88
C ALA A 67 2.02 6.33 -14.70
N VAL A 68 1.21 6.55 -15.74
CA VAL A 68 0.75 5.49 -16.64
C VAL A 68 1.93 4.76 -17.29
N GLN A 69 2.93 5.51 -17.78
CA GLN A 69 4.14 4.91 -18.37
C GLN A 69 4.96 4.10 -17.35
N LYS A 70 5.05 4.57 -16.10
CA LYS A 70 5.73 3.81 -15.04
C LYS A 70 5.00 2.51 -14.70
N ILE A 71 3.66 2.53 -14.63
CA ILE A 71 2.85 1.33 -14.40
C ILE A 71 3.08 0.33 -15.53
N ALA A 72 2.98 0.78 -16.79
CA ALA A 72 3.22 -0.08 -17.95
C ALA A 72 4.66 -0.65 -17.98
N SER A 73 5.65 0.12 -17.51
CA SER A 73 7.03 -0.37 -17.39
C SER A 73 7.19 -1.43 -16.29
N ALA A 74 6.50 -1.28 -15.16
CA ALA A 74 6.51 -2.27 -14.10
C ALA A 74 5.83 -3.57 -14.56
N GLU A 75 4.71 -3.47 -15.28
CA GLU A 75 4.02 -4.63 -15.86
C GLU A 75 4.90 -5.38 -16.86
N ARG A 76 5.57 -4.67 -17.78
CA ARG A 76 6.54 -5.29 -18.71
C ARG A 76 7.65 -6.01 -17.97
N PHE A 77 8.21 -5.40 -16.93
CA PHE A 77 9.24 -6.05 -16.12
C PHE A 77 8.75 -7.37 -15.50
N LEU A 78 7.53 -7.41 -14.96
CA LEU A 78 6.97 -8.63 -14.36
C LEU A 78 6.72 -9.74 -15.39
N LEU A 79 6.29 -9.38 -16.60
CA LEU A 79 6.13 -10.32 -17.71
C LEU A 79 7.49 -10.85 -18.21
N ASP A 80 8.45 -9.95 -18.42
CA ASP A 80 9.78 -10.29 -18.94
C ASP A 80 10.61 -11.10 -17.92
N SER A 81 10.38 -10.88 -16.62
CA SER A 81 11.02 -11.66 -15.56
C SER A 81 10.39 -13.05 -15.36
N GLY A 82 9.29 -13.36 -16.05
CA GLY A 82 8.53 -14.60 -15.87
C GLY A 82 7.78 -14.68 -14.54
N ALA A 83 7.68 -13.57 -13.78
CA ALA A 83 6.90 -13.52 -12.54
C ALA A 83 5.39 -13.62 -12.85
N TRP A 84 4.98 -13.07 -14.00
CA TRP A 84 3.62 -13.11 -14.49
C TRP A 84 3.55 -13.98 -15.75
N VAL A 85 2.50 -14.81 -15.83
CA VAL A 85 2.18 -15.55 -17.05
C VAL A 85 1.47 -14.60 -18.01
N LYS A 86 1.86 -14.61 -19.29
CA LYS A 86 1.14 -13.86 -20.32
C LYS A 86 -0.29 -14.37 -20.40
N PRO A 87 -1.31 -13.49 -20.35
CA PRO A 87 -2.69 -13.91 -20.54
C PRO A 87 -2.81 -14.64 -21.87
N VAL A 88 -3.37 -15.84 -21.85
CA VAL A 88 -3.76 -16.53 -23.09
C VAL A 88 -4.91 -15.72 -23.66
N ARG A 89 -4.71 -15.16 -24.85
CA ARG A 89 -5.77 -14.43 -25.57
C ARG A 89 -6.83 -15.39 -26.08
#